data_AF-A0A6M8W404-F1
#
_entry.id   AF-A0A6M8W404-F1
#
_cell.length_a   1.000
_cell.length_b   1.000
_cell.length_c   1.000
_cell.angle_alpha   90.00
_cell.angle_beta   90.00
_cell.angle_gamma   90.00
#
_symmetry.space_group_name_H-M   'P 1'
#
loop_
_entity.id
_entity.type
_entity.pdbx_description
1 polymer ?
#
loop_
_entity_poly.entity_id
_entity_poly.type
_entity_poly.pdbx_seq_one_letter_code
_entity_poly.pdbx_strand_id
1 'polypeptide(L)'
;MCALGDTDAATYDLSPSNLAAGVTLDGLRIGPANRDTPWLDLEPEYIAPDNGGAWVSLQENNALARFDLAGRTWTAVHSLGVHIQTIDASDADGQARIDDEVAGMPMPDAIASYVVDGARYIVTANEGDVRADDRVRLGDARLDPAVVSILDLLYPDLAGGVRDDAALGRLEISSIDGDRDGDGDIDVPTMFGTRSMSIFDEQGRAVSDSGVFLRSVTALLFPDRFNSNGDPATFDTRSDDRGLEPEGLALATIDGRVYAFLGLERTSGVAMFDITDPRAVGSPTEIGLPIYINTAAYSDAPGGGVGPEGLCVVQSRGEHYVLVACEVSATIEVLQVVRDAPTADPPASN
;
A
#
# COMPACT_ATOMS: atom_id res chain seq x y z
N MET A 1 -13.60 -22.77 -35.91
CA MET A 1 -13.36 -22.15 -34.60
C MET A 1 -14.72 -21.94 -33.98
N CYS A 2 -15.02 -22.56 -32.83
CA CYS A 2 -16.14 -22.08 -32.03
C CYS A 2 -15.78 -20.69 -31.54
N ALA A 3 -16.69 -19.73 -31.74
CA ALA A 3 -16.57 -18.44 -31.08
C ALA A 3 -16.77 -18.66 -29.57
N LEU A 4 -16.04 -17.90 -28.75
CA LEU A 4 -16.34 -17.79 -27.34
C LEU A 4 -17.73 -17.16 -27.17
N GLY A 5 -18.50 -17.63 -26.20
CA GLY A 5 -19.80 -17.08 -25.83
C GLY A 5 -20.02 -17.06 -24.32
N ASP A 6 -21.19 -16.60 -23.89
CA ASP A 6 -21.51 -16.40 -22.46
C ASP A 6 -21.34 -17.67 -21.61
N THR A 7 -21.50 -18.85 -22.21
CA THR A 7 -21.31 -20.14 -21.54
C THR A 7 -19.85 -20.48 -21.22
N ASP A 8 -18.91 -19.75 -21.82
CA ASP A 8 -17.47 -19.91 -21.58
C ASP A 8 -16.95 -18.98 -20.46
N ALA A 9 -17.84 -18.15 -19.89
CA ALA A 9 -17.57 -17.32 -18.72
C ALA A 9 -18.39 -17.81 -17.51
N ALA A 10 -17.84 -17.61 -16.31
CA ALA A 10 -18.53 -17.92 -15.06
C ALA A 10 -18.15 -16.89 -13.99
N THR A 11 -19.10 -16.61 -13.10
CA THR A 11 -18.92 -15.68 -11.97
C THR A 11 -18.83 -16.48 -10.68
N TYR A 12 -17.83 -16.14 -9.86
CA TYR A 12 -17.62 -16.71 -8.54
C TYR A 12 -17.51 -15.57 -7.54
N ASP A 13 -18.63 -15.25 -6.88
CA ASP A 13 -18.61 -14.36 -5.73
C ASP A 13 -18.02 -15.08 -4.49
N LEU A 14 -17.88 -14.35 -3.39
CA LEU A 14 -17.44 -14.91 -2.11
C LEU A 14 -18.62 -15.40 -1.24
N SER A 15 -19.77 -15.71 -1.86
CA SER A 15 -20.91 -16.28 -1.12
C SER A 15 -20.56 -17.67 -0.56
N PRO A 16 -21.26 -18.14 0.50
CA PRO A 16 -20.94 -19.42 1.14
C PRO A 16 -20.91 -20.63 0.19
N SER A 17 -21.64 -20.60 -0.92
CA SER A 17 -21.63 -21.69 -1.91
C SER A 17 -20.34 -21.80 -2.73
N ASN A 18 -19.57 -20.71 -2.82
CA ASN A 18 -18.31 -20.66 -3.59
C ASN A 18 -17.06 -20.78 -2.70
N LEU A 19 -17.24 -20.78 -1.37
CA LEU A 19 -16.16 -20.98 -0.41
C LEU A 19 -15.88 -22.47 -0.19
N ALA A 20 -14.60 -22.83 -0.16
CA ALA A 20 -14.17 -24.16 0.24
C ALA A 20 -14.49 -24.42 1.73
N ALA A 21 -14.58 -25.69 2.11
CA ALA A 21 -14.86 -26.07 3.49
C ALA A 21 -13.80 -25.49 4.46
N GLY A 22 -14.27 -24.74 5.46
CA GLY A 22 -13.41 -24.11 6.48
C GLY A 22 -12.93 -22.70 6.14
N VAL A 23 -13.22 -22.20 4.94
CA VAL A 23 -13.00 -20.78 4.59
C VAL A 23 -14.13 -19.95 5.19
N THR A 24 -13.77 -18.89 5.91
CA THR A 24 -14.71 -17.95 6.54
C THR A 24 -14.38 -16.52 6.14
N LEU A 25 -15.37 -15.63 6.28
CA LEU A 25 -15.25 -14.19 6.11
C LEU A 25 -15.22 -13.47 7.47
N ASP A 26 -15.10 -14.22 8.57
CA ASP A 26 -15.01 -13.67 9.92
C ASP A 26 -13.72 -12.86 10.10
N GLY A 27 -13.81 -11.76 10.86
CA GLY A 27 -12.66 -10.89 11.15
C GLY A 27 -12.24 -9.98 9.99
N LEU A 28 -12.99 -9.99 8.88
CA LEU A 28 -12.85 -9.00 7.82
C LEU A 28 -13.48 -7.68 8.24
N ARG A 29 -12.97 -6.60 7.66
CA ARG A 29 -13.61 -5.30 7.72
C ARG A 29 -14.87 -5.34 6.85
N ILE A 30 -16.04 -5.17 7.47
CA ILE A 30 -17.36 -5.27 6.83
C ILE A 30 -18.24 -4.12 7.32
N GLY A 31 -18.87 -3.42 6.36
CA GLY A 31 -19.80 -2.35 6.65
C GLY A 31 -20.96 -2.79 7.57
N PRO A 32 -21.43 -1.94 8.51
CA PRO A 32 -22.48 -2.30 9.46
C PRO A 32 -23.76 -2.84 8.83
N ALA A 33 -24.11 -2.36 7.63
CA ALA A 33 -25.30 -2.79 6.89
C ALA A 33 -25.24 -4.23 6.37
N ASN A 34 -24.02 -4.79 6.21
CA ASN A 34 -23.79 -6.08 5.56
C ASN A 34 -23.25 -7.14 6.53
N ARG A 35 -23.25 -6.90 7.85
CA ARG A 35 -22.70 -7.85 8.85
C ARG A 35 -23.33 -9.24 8.79
N ASP A 36 -24.61 -9.34 8.47
CA ASP A 36 -25.32 -10.63 8.33
C ASP A 36 -25.10 -11.30 6.96
N THR A 37 -24.59 -10.54 5.98
CA THR A 37 -24.35 -10.97 4.59
C THR A 37 -23.03 -10.39 4.06
N PRO A 38 -21.88 -10.73 4.68
CA PRO A 38 -20.61 -10.05 4.41
C PRO A 38 -20.15 -10.15 2.96
N TRP A 39 -20.51 -11.21 2.24
CA TRP A 39 -20.17 -11.37 0.81
C TRP A 39 -20.82 -10.32 -0.12
N LEU A 40 -21.80 -9.54 0.35
CA LEU A 40 -22.35 -8.39 -0.38
C LEU A 40 -21.52 -7.11 -0.20
N ASP A 41 -20.57 -7.12 0.75
CA ASP A 41 -19.69 -5.99 1.07
C ASP A 41 -18.28 -6.16 0.49
N LEU A 42 -17.95 -7.35 -0.04
CA LEU A 42 -16.60 -7.63 -0.50
C LEU A 42 -16.33 -6.99 -1.87
N GLU A 43 -15.23 -6.26 -1.99
CA GLU A 43 -14.82 -5.54 -3.20
C GLU A 43 -13.47 -6.08 -3.70
N PRO A 44 -13.46 -7.03 -4.66
CA PRO A 44 -12.24 -7.49 -5.29
C PRO A 44 -11.65 -6.45 -6.24
N GLU A 45 -10.36 -6.14 -6.07
CA GLU A 45 -9.67 -5.07 -6.80
C GLU A 45 -8.64 -5.64 -7.79
N TYR A 46 -7.50 -6.12 -7.28
CA TYR A 46 -6.37 -6.55 -8.11
C TYR A 46 -6.13 -8.06 -8.05
N ILE A 47 -5.57 -8.60 -9.12
CA ILE A 47 -5.36 -10.04 -9.30
C ILE A 47 -3.88 -10.34 -9.55
N ALA A 48 -3.29 -11.17 -8.70
CA ALA A 48 -1.97 -11.77 -8.93
C ALA A 48 -2.13 -13.25 -9.34
N PRO A 49 -1.89 -13.60 -10.62
CA PRO A 49 -1.94 -14.98 -11.05
C PRO A 49 -0.96 -15.87 -10.30
N ASP A 50 -1.38 -17.11 -10.05
CA ASP A 50 -0.59 -18.13 -9.40
C ASP A 50 -0.76 -19.47 -10.13
N ASN A 51 0.23 -20.36 -10.06
CA ASN A 51 0.14 -21.70 -10.65
C ASN A 51 -1.09 -22.44 -10.10
N GLY A 52 -2.09 -22.64 -10.96
CA GLY A 52 -3.36 -23.28 -10.60
C GLY A 52 -4.42 -22.35 -9.99
N GLY A 53 -4.15 -21.05 -9.82
CA GLY A 53 -5.18 -20.12 -9.36
C GLY A 53 -4.81 -18.64 -9.40
N ALA A 54 -5.42 -17.83 -8.56
CA ALA A 54 -5.03 -16.44 -8.35
C ALA A 54 -5.14 -16.00 -6.89
N TRP A 55 -4.30 -15.05 -6.50
CA TRP A 55 -4.51 -14.18 -5.34
C TRP A 55 -5.29 -12.95 -5.79
N VAL A 56 -6.14 -12.44 -4.91
CA VAL A 56 -7.02 -11.29 -5.17
C VAL A 56 -7.00 -10.37 -3.96
N SER A 57 -6.77 -9.07 -4.16
CA SER A 57 -6.94 -8.08 -3.09
C SER A 57 -8.42 -7.78 -2.87
N LEU A 58 -8.77 -7.57 -1.61
CA LEU A 58 -10.06 -7.04 -1.18
C LEU A 58 -9.75 -5.75 -0.39
N GLN A 59 -9.48 -4.66 -1.11
CA GLN A 59 -8.86 -3.45 -0.55
C GLN A 59 -9.66 -2.88 0.62
N GLU A 60 -10.94 -2.60 0.40
CA GLU A 60 -11.86 -1.98 1.35
C GLU A 60 -12.16 -2.91 2.53
N ASN A 61 -11.89 -4.21 2.38
CA ASN A 61 -12.05 -5.23 3.42
C ASN A 61 -10.72 -5.56 4.13
N ASN A 62 -9.63 -4.89 3.72
CA ASN A 62 -8.27 -5.09 4.22
C ASN A 62 -7.85 -6.56 4.22
N ALA A 63 -8.00 -7.23 3.07
CA ALA A 63 -7.84 -8.67 2.97
C ALA A 63 -7.23 -9.17 1.65
N LEU A 64 -6.75 -10.41 1.69
CA LEU A 64 -6.33 -11.19 0.52
C LEU A 64 -7.18 -12.45 0.40
N ALA A 65 -7.63 -12.76 -0.80
CA ALA A 65 -8.37 -14.00 -1.11
C ALA A 65 -7.60 -14.87 -2.12
N ARG A 66 -7.78 -16.19 -2.04
CA ARG A 66 -7.19 -17.17 -2.96
C ARG A 66 -8.27 -17.94 -3.70
N PHE A 67 -8.23 -17.92 -5.04
CA PHE A 67 -9.16 -18.65 -5.90
C PHE A 67 -8.49 -19.81 -6.65
N ASP A 68 -8.94 -21.05 -6.44
CA ASP A 68 -8.50 -22.21 -7.21
C ASP A 68 -9.22 -22.24 -8.57
N LEU A 69 -8.47 -22.17 -9.67
CA LEU A 69 -9.03 -22.18 -11.03
C LEU A 69 -9.53 -23.57 -11.44
N ALA A 70 -8.94 -24.64 -10.91
CA ALA A 70 -9.33 -26.02 -11.27
C ALA A 70 -10.59 -26.43 -10.51
N GLY A 71 -10.61 -26.21 -9.20
CA GLY A 71 -11.77 -26.45 -8.32
C GLY A 71 -12.87 -25.41 -8.45
N ARG A 72 -12.56 -24.23 -9.02
CA ARG A 72 -13.49 -23.09 -9.19
C ARG A 72 -14.10 -22.64 -7.86
N THR A 73 -13.25 -22.47 -6.86
CA THR A 73 -13.66 -22.18 -5.47
C THR A 73 -12.64 -21.29 -4.76
N TRP A 74 -13.12 -20.48 -3.83
CA TRP A 74 -12.27 -19.71 -2.93
C TRP A 74 -11.71 -20.61 -1.84
N THR A 75 -10.38 -20.73 -1.77
CA THR A 75 -9.69 -21.65 -0.85
C THR A 75 -9.14 -20.95 0.39
N ALA A 76 -9.08 -19.62 0.39
CA ALA A 76 -8.68 -18.84 1.54
C ALA A 76 -9.18 -17.39 1.43
N VAL A 77 -9.44 -16.77 2.59
CA VAL A 77 -9.61 -15.32 2.75
C VAL A 77 -8.90 -14.95 4.05
N HIS A 78 -8.00 -13.96 3.99
CA HIS A 78 -7.13 -13.57 5.08
C HIS A 78 -7.27 -12.08 5.35
N SER A 79 -7.71 -11.72 6.57
CA SER A 79 -7.56 -10.37 7.09
C SER A 79 -6.08 -10.04 7.22
N LEU A 80 -5.68 -8.85 6.79
CA LEU A 80 -4.29 -8.37 6.91
C LEU A 80 -4.03 -7.68 8.26
N GLY A 81 -5.09 -7.49 9.06
CA GLY A 81 -5.01 -6.92 10.39
C GLY A 81 -4.60 -5.45 10.39
N VAL A 82 -4.20 -4.97 11.57
CA VAL A 82 -3.82 -3.58 11.82
C VAL A 82 -2.36 -3.52 12.24
N HIS A 83 -1.63 -2.57 11.67
CA HIS A 83 -0.18 -2.42 11.81
C HIS A 83 0.12 -1.01 12.29
N ILE A 84 1.08 -0.83 13.20
CA ILE A 84 1.51 0.51 13.62
C ILE A 84 2.47 1.06 12.56
N GLN A 85 2.24 2.31 12.16
CA GLN A 85 3.06 3.05 11.20
C GLN A 85 3.51 4.37 11.83
N THR A 86 4.73 4.79 11.50
CA THR A 86 5.19 6.16 11.81
C THR A 86 4.95 7.02 10.59
N ILE A 87 4.10 8.04 10.75
CA ILE A 87 3.64 8.90 9.66
C ILE A 87 3.75 10.37 10.04
N ASP A 88 3.55 11.21 9.03
CA ASP A 88 3.03 12.54 9.25
C ASP A 88 1.51 12.46 9.15
N ALA A 89 0.80 12.81 10.23
CA ALA A 89 -0.65 12.73 10.32
C ALA A 89 -1.36 14.07 10.08
N SER A 90 -0.62 15.19 10.00
CA SER A 90 -1.19 16.53 9.87
C SER A 90 -0.79 17.16 8.54
N ASP A 91 -1.76 17.69 7.81
CA ASP A 91 -1.57 18.58 6.66
C ASP A 91 -1.65 20.07 7.08
N ALA A 92 -1.67 20.37 8.38
CA ALA A 92 -1.96 21.69 8.93
C ALA A 92 -0.92 22.19 9.95
N ASP A 93 0.19 21.48 10.12
CA ASP A 93 1.32 21.91 10.96
C ASP A 93 2.41 22.67 10.17
N GLY A 94 2.35 22.61 8.83
CA GLY A 94 3.19 23.36 7.89
C GLY A 94 4.57 22.76 7.65
N GLN A 95 4.79 21.48 7.97
CA GLN A 95 6.07 20.80 7.83
C GLN A 95 5.88 19.29 7.61
N ALA A 96 6.86 18.62 7.00
CA ALA A 96 6.85 17.16 6.90
C ALA A 96 7.29 16.53 8.23
N ARG A 97 6.36 16.33 9.18
CA ARG A 97 6.64 15.84 10.55
C ARG A 97 6.32 14.36 10.69
N ILE A 98 7.29 13.50 10.34
CA ILE A 98 7.14 12.04 10.39
C ILE A 98 7.47 11.50 11.80
N ASP A 99 6.58 11.71 12.76
CA ASP A 99 6.77 11.28 14.16
C ASP A 99 5.52 10.72 14.85
N ASP A 100 4.38 10.67 14.15
CA ASP A 100 3.12 10.17 14.71
C ASP A 100 3.02 8.64 14.54
N GLU A 101 2.92 7.90 15.65
CA GLU A 101 2.65 6.46 15.63
C GLU A 101 1.14 6.19 15.59
N VAL A 102 0.67 5.68 14.44
CA VAL A 102 -0.75 5.48 14.17
C VAL A 102 -1.02 4.04 13.72
N ALA A 103 -2.13 3.48 14.19
CA ALA A 103 -2.61 2.19 13.70
C ALA A 103 -3.16 2.34 12.28
N GLY A 104 -2.77 1.46 11.35
CA GLY A 104 -3.19 1.51 9.96
C GLY A 104 -3.53 0.13 9.41
N MET A 105 -4.48 0.10 8.47
CA MET A 105 -4.86 -1.10 7.73
C MET A 105 -4.09 -1.14 6.41
N PRO A 106 -3.40 -2.25 6.05
CA PRO A 106 -2.68 -2.33 4.79
C PRO A 106 -3.50 -1.93 3.56
N MET A 107 -4.73 -2.43 3.39
CA MET A 107 -5.65 -2.04 2.31
C MET A 107 -4.97 -2.02 0.92
N PRO A 108 -4.68 -3.21 0.38
CA PRO A 108 -3.83 -3.32 -0.79
C PRO A 108 -4.59 -3.00 -2.08
N ASP A 109 -4.12 -2.01 -2.83
CA ASP A 109 -4.60 -1.68 -4.16
C ASP A 109 -4.07 -2.73 -5.15
N ALA A 110 -2.83 -2.57 -5.61
CA ALA A 110 -2.15 -3.60 -6.39
C ALA A 110 -1.48 -4.69 -5.54
N ILE A 111 -1.47 -5.90 -6.10
CA ILE A 111 -0.76 -7.05 -5.54
C ILE A 111 0.06 -7.79 -6.59
N ALA A 112 1.15 -8.41 -6.15
CA ALA A 112 1.91 -9.36 -6.95
C ALA A 112 2.33 -10.55 -6.10
N SER A 113 2.58 -11.70 -6.73
CA SER A 113 3.08 -12.88 -6.00
C SER A 113 4.33 -13.44 -6.63
N TYR A 114 5.20 -14.01 -5.80
CA TYR A 114 6.42 -14.67 -6.24
C TYR A 114 6.77 -15.83 -5.30
N VAL A 115 7.67 -16.70 -5.75
CA VAL A 115 8.14 -17.86 -4.99
C VAL A 115 9.65 -17.74 -4.82
N VAL A 116 10.11 -17.86 -3.58
CA VAL A 116 11.53 -17.94 -3.22
C VAL A 116 11.71 -19.07 -2.21
N ASP A 117 12.74 -19.90 -2.42
CA ASP A 117 13.03 -21.08 -1.60
C ASP A 117 11.84 -22.04 -1.39
N GLY A 118 10.94 -22.11 -2.37
CA GLY A 118 9.76 -22.96 -2.34
C GLY A 118 8.59 -22.44 -1.48
N ALA A 119 8.74 -21.26 -0.87
CA ALA A 119 7.67 -20.54 -0.19
C ALA A 119 7.17 -19.39 -1.08
N ARG A 120 5.88 -19.13 -1.03
CA ARG A 120 5.27 -18.02 -1.76
C ARG A 120 5.02 -16.85 -0.85
N TYR A 121 5.15 -15.68 -1.47
CA TYR A 121 4.94 -14.40 -0.86
C TYR A 121 4.05 -13.53 -1.76
N ILE A 122 3.24 -12.70 -1.14
CA ILE A 122 2.37 -11.72 -1.76
C ILE A 122 2.89 -10.34 -1.37
N VAL A 123 3.24 -9.54 -2.37
CA VAL A 123 3.68 -8.15 -2.21
C VAL A 123 2.46 -7.26 -2.45
N THR A 124 2.27 -6.25 -1.62
CA THR A 124 1.13 -5.34 -1.69
C THR A 124 1.55 -3.88 -1.80
N ALA A 125 0.81 -3.10 -2.58
CA ALA A 125 0.84 -1.63 -2.57
C ALA A 125 -0.30 -1.14 -1.68
N ASN A 126 0.01 -0.54 -0.54
CA ASN A 126 -0.95 -0.28 0.53
C ASN A 126 -1.47 1.16 0.48
N GLU A 127 -2.35 1.44 -0.48
CA GLU A 127 -2.88 2.78 -0.77
C GLU A 127 -3.87 3.24 0.29
N GLY A 128 -4.96 2.47 0.47
CA GLY A 128 -6.03 2.79 1.40
C GLY A 128 -7.18 3.62 0.84
N ASP A 129 -7.49 3.55 -0.47
CA ASP A 129 -8.77 4.10 -0.92
C ASP A 129 -9.94 3.36 -0.27
N VAL A 130 -10.98 4.13 0.05
CA VAL A 130 -12.08 3.64 0.88
C VAL A 130 -13.38 4.35 0.55
N ARG A 131 -14.50 3.69 0.83
CA ARG A 131 -15.84 4.28 0.74
C ARG A 131 -15.95 5.55 1.57
N ALA A 132 -16.58 6.57 1.01
CA ALA A 132 -16.72 7.88 1.66
C ALA A 132 -17.50 7.82 2.99
N ASP A 133 -18.42 6.88 3.15
CA ASP A 133 -19.24 6.77 4.37
C ASP A 133 -18.49 6.10 5.55
N ASP A 134 -17.32 5.52 5.28
CA ASP A 134 -16.56 4.77 6.27
C ASP A 134 -15.57 5.63 7.05
N ARG A 135 -15.28 6.85 6.58
CA ARG A 135 -14.27 7.74 7.15
C ARG A 135 -14.85 8.78 8.09
N VAL A 136 -14.09 9.12 9.13
CA VAL A 136 -14.34 10.26 10.01
C VAL A 136 -13.03 10.96 10.32
N ARG A 137 -13.07 12.29 10.45
CA ARG A 137 -11.91 13.05 10.93
C ARG A 137 -11.73 12.79 12.42
N LEU A 138 -10.51 12.51 12.87
CA LEU A 138 -10.25 12.18 14.27
C LEU A 138 -10.75 13.26 15.24
N GLY A 139 -10.64 14.53 14.86
CA GLY A 139 -11.15 15.68 15.60
C GLY A 139 -12.66 15.62 15.86
N ASP A 140 -13.42 14.99 14.97
CA ASP A 140 -14.89 14.83 15.05
C ASP A 140 -15.31 13.45 15.56
N ALA A 141 -14.38 12.49 15.62
CA ALA A 141 -14.67 11.12 16.01
C ALA A 141 -15.05 11.00 17.50
N ARG A 142 -15.98 10.09 17.80
CA ARG A 142 -16.26 9.66 19.17
C ARG A 142 -15.13 8.71 19.61
N LEU A 143 -14.14 9.25 20.30
CA LEU A 143 -13.01 8.49 20.84
C LEU A 143 -13.26 8.17 22.31
N ASP A 144 -12.79 7.02 22.78
CA ASP A 144 -12.76 6.70 24.20
C ASP A 144 -12.00 7.80 24.99
N PRO A 145 -12.53 8.31 26.11
CA PRO A 145 -11.89 9.39 26.88
C PRO A 145 -10.48 9.06 27.40
N ALA A 146 -10.17 7.80 27.70
CA ALA A 146 -8.84 7.39 28.12
C ALA A 146 -7.86 7.41 26.94
N VAL A 147 -8.30 7.05 25.73
CA VAL A 147 -7.51 7.21 24.50
C VAL A 147 -7.15 8.67 24.25
N VAL A 148 -8.14 9.57 24.34
CA VAL A 148 -7.91 11.03 24.22
C VAL A 148 -6.89 11.48 25.26
N SER A 149 -7.06 11.07 26.52
CA SER A 149 -6.16 11.47 27.61
C SER A 149 -4.72 11.00 27.40
N ILE A 150 -4.50 9.85 26.75
CA ILE A 150 -3.16 9.33 26.44
C ILE A 150 -2.56 10.10 25.27
N LEU A 151 -3.32 10.29 24.19
CA LEU A 151 -2.83 10.97 22.98
C LEU A 151 -2.57 12.47 23.23
N ASP A 152 -3.34 13.14 24.09
CA ASP A 152 -3.10 14.53 24.48
C ASP A 152 -1.72 14.74 25.12
N LEU A 153 -1.11 13.70 25.72
CA LEU A 153 0.25 13.78 26.26
C LEU A 153 1.31 13.95 25.18
N LEU A 154 1.02 13.58 23.93
CA LEU A 154 1.91 13.75 22.78
C LEU A 154 1.86 15.18 22.22
N TYR A 155 0.78 15.92 22.50
CA TYR A 155 0.55 17.29 22.00
C TYR A 155 0.32 18.31 23.13
N PRO A 156 1.22 18.41 24.12
CA PRO A 156 1.00 19.24 25.32
C PRO A 156 0.90 20.74 25.03
N ASP A 157 1.42 21.18 23.88
CA ASP A 157 1.47 22.58 23.48
C ASP A 157 0.29 23.01 22.60
N LEU A 158 -0.59 22.08 22.19
CA LEU A 158 -1.75 22.36 21.35
C LEU A 158 -3.02 22.44 22.20
N ALA A 159 -3.77 23.53 22.06
CA ALA A 159 -4.96 23.78 22.87
C ALA A 159 -6.07 22.75 22.61
N GLY A 160 -6.14 22.19 21.40
CA GLY A 160 -7.02 21.09 21.03
C GLY A 160 -6.48 19.70 21.37
N GLY A 161 -5.27 19.58 21.91
CA GLY A 161 -4.60 18.31 22.16
C GLY A 161 -4.49 17.47 20.89
N VAL A 162 -4.81 16.17 21.00
CA VAL A 162 -4.83 15.25 19.84
C VAL A 162 -5.81 15.68 18.75
N ARG A 163 -6.88 16.41 19.11
CA ARG A 163 -7.93 16.85 18.18
C ARG A 163 -7.58 18.15 17.46
N ASP A 164 -6.47 18.78 17.78
CA ASP A 164 -6.00 19.96 17.07
C ASP A 164 -5.66 19.61 15.62
N ASP A 165 -5.90 20.54 14.70
CA ASP A 165 -5.62 20.33 13.27
C ASP A 165 -4.11 20.11 13.02
N ALA A 166 -3.25 20.75 13.81
CA ALA A 166 -1.78 20.56 13.76
C ALA A 166 -1.29 19.26 14.45
N ALA A 167 -2.20 18.53 15.10
CA ALA A 167 -2.00 17.19 15.64
C ALA A 167 -2.66 16.16 14.70
N LEU A 168 -3.41 15.22 15.27
CA LEU A 168 -4.13 14.20 14.52
C LEU A 168 -5.54 14.63 14.13
N GLY A 169 -6.01 15.83 14.51
CA GLY A 169 -7.41 16.24 14.37
C GLY A 169 -7.96 16.09 12.95
N ARG A 170 -7.11 16.33 11.95
CA ARG A 170 -7.46 16.19 10.53
C ARG A 170 -7.28 14.77 9.99
N LEU A 171 -6.56 13.88 10.66
CA LEU A 171 -6.35 12.52 10.17
C LEU A 171 -7.70 11.81 9.92
N GLU A 172 -7.86 11.25 8.73
CA GLU A 172 -8.97 10.38 8.38
C GLU A 172 -8.76 8.99 8.99
N ILE A 173 -9.71 8.58 9.82
CA ILE A 173 -9.73 7.27 10.47
C ILE A 173 -11.03 6.54 10.14
N SER A 174 -11.00 5.22 10.33
CA SER A 174 -12.19 4.41 10.21
C SER A 174 -13.22 4.74 11.29
N SER A 175 -14.47 4.90 10.86
CA SER A 175 -15.63 5.04 11.74
C SER A 175 -16.26 3.69 12.14
N ILE A 176 -15.81 2.60 11.51
CA ILE A 176 -16.37 1.25 11.72
C ILE A 176 -15.41 0.31 12.46
N ASP A 177 -14.12 0.62 12.42
CA ASP A 177 -13.05 -0.16 13.05
C ASP A 177 -12.54 0.54 14.32
N GLY A 178 -11.88 -0.22 15.19
CA GLY A 178 -11.23 0.35 16.37
C GLY A 178 -12.09 0.45 17.63
N ASP A 179 -13.39 0.13 17.58
CA ASP A 179 -14.26 -0.14 18.74
C ASP A 179 -14.03 -1.59 19.22
N ARG A 180 -13.22 -1.78 20.25
CA ARG A 180 -12.80 -3.10 20.74
C ARG A 180 -13.75 -3.69 21.76
N ASP A 181 -14.52 -2.86 22.46
CA ASP A 181 -15.42 -3.31 23.53
C ASP A 181 -16.92 -3.23 23.16
N GLY A 182 -17.25 -2.62 22.02
CA GLY A 182 -18.58 -2.58 21.43
C GLY A 182 -19.47 -1.49 22.02
N ASP A 183 -18.92 -0.48 22.68
CA ASP A 183 -19.70 0.61 23.26
C ASP A 183 -19.99 1.76 22.26
N GLY A 184 -19.40 1.68 21.07
CA GLY A 184 -19.58 2.61 19.97
C GLY A 184 -18.71 3.87 20.03
N ASP A 185 -17.70 3.93 20.90
CA ASP A 185 -16.55 4.82 20.70
C ASP A 185 -15.31 4.04 20.21
N ILE A 186 -14.35 4.81 19.71
CA ILE A 186 -13.13 4.29 19.11
C ILE A 186 -12.05 4.21 20.20
N ASP A 187 -11.62 2.98 20.50
CA ASP A 187 -10.47 2.67 21.35
C ASP A 187 -9.13 2.81 20.61
N VAL A 188 -9.17 2.64 19.29
CA VAL A 188 -7.98 2.62 18.43
C VAL A 188 -8.26 3.39 17.16
N PRO A 189 -7.89 4.68 17.11
CA PRO A 189 -7.91 5.41 15.88
C PRO A 189 -7.07 4.67 14.84
N THR A 190 -7.73 4.23 13.76
CA THR A 190 -7.12 3.38 12.73
C THR A 190 -7.27 4.07 11.39
N MET A 191 -6.14 4.44 10.76
CA MET A 191 -6.12 5.05 9.43
C MET A 191 -6.32 4.02 8.32
N PHE A 192 -6.78 4.50 7.17
CA PHE A 192 -6.85 3.73 5.93
C PHE A 192 -5.52 3.73 5.22
N GLY A 193 -5.12 2.57 4.71
CA GLY A 193 -3.81 2.38 4.07
C GLY A 193 -2.67 2.48 5.09
N THR A 194 -1.70 1.58 5.00
CA THR A 194 -0.44 1.78 5.73
C THR A 194 0.51 2.70 4.96
N ARG A 195 0.11 3.20 3.77
CA ARG A 195 0.89 4.02 2.83
C ARG A 195 2.31 3.48 2.65
N SER A 196 2.39 2.17 2.42
CA SER A 196 3.62 1.38 2.46
C SER A 196 3.60 0.29 1.37
N MET A 197 4.66 -0.54 1.34
CA MET A 197 4.64 -1.84 0.67
C MET A 197 4.85 -2.93 1.72
N SER A 198 3.95 -3.90 1.78
CA SER A 198 4.12 -5.09 2.64
C SER A 198 4.46 -6.33 1.83
N ILE A 199 5.03 -7.33 2.53
CA ILE A 199 5.10 -8.71 2.07
C ILE A 199 4.35 -9.59 3.07
N PHE A 200 3.43 -10.40 2.57
CA PHE A 200 2.69 -11.43 3.32
C PHE A 200 3.06 -12.83 2.83
N ASP A 201 2.89 -13.84 3.68
CA ASP A 201 2.98 -15.25 3.27
C ASP A 201 1.64 -15.81 2.77
N GLU A 202 1.63 -17.07 2.31
CA GLU A 202 0.41 -17.77 1.84
C GLU A 202 -0.68 -17.94 2.91
N GLN A 203 -0.42 -17.63 4.17
CA GLN A 203 -1.41 -17.65 5.24
C GLN A 203 -1.90 -16.24 5.60
N GLY A 204 -1.52 -15.22 4.80
CA GLY A 204 -1.84 -13.82 5.04
C GLY A 204 -1.12 -13.21 6.24
N ARG A 205 -0.04 -13.84 6.73
CA ARG A 205 0.73 -13.29 7.85
C ARG A 205 1.78 -12.32 7.31
N ALA A 206 1.90 -11.18 7.98
CA ALA A 206 2.90 -10.18 7.64
C ALA A 206 4.33 -10.75 7.81
N VAL A 207 5.17 -10.56 6.80
CA VAL A 207 6.57 -10.99 6.76
C VAL A 207 7.50 -9.78 6.91
N SER A 208 7.20 -8.69 6.21
CA SER A 208 7.94 -7.43 6.27
C SER A 208 7.07 -6.27 5.76
N ASP A 209 7.45 -5.05 6.10
CA ASP A 209 6.78 -3.83 5.66
C ASP A 209 7.83 -2.74 5.40
N SER A 210 7.61 -1.88 4.40
CA SER A 210 8.52 -0.75 4.16
C SER A 210 8.47 0.30 5.28
N GLY A 211 7.41 0.32 6.08
CA GLY A 211 7.25 1.21 7.23
C GLY A 211 7.42 2.68 6.86
N VAL A 212 8.19 3.38 7.70
CA VAL A 212 8.54 4.80 7.55
C VAL A 212 9.45 5.10 6.35
N PHE A 213 10.02 4.07 5.72
CA PHE A 213 11.10 4.23 4.75
C PHE A 213 10.71 5.13 3.56
N LEU A 214 9.58 4.83 2.91
CA LEU A 214 9.14 5.55 1.70
C LEU A 214 8.97 7.04 1.99
N ARG A 215 8.30 7.35 3.10
CA ARG A 215 8.08 8.71 3.60
C ARG A 215 9.38 9.43 3.90
N SER A 216 10.32 8.73 4.54
CA SER A 216 11.64 9.31 4.87
C SER A 216 12.43 9.67 3.60
N VAL A 217 12.39 8.79 2.59
CA VAL A 217 13.09 9.04 1.32
C VAL A 217 12.43 10.13 0.50
N THR A 218 11.10 10.17 0.43
CA THR A 218 10.39 11.22 -0.32
C THR A 218 10.60 12.59 0.35
N ALA A 219 10.52 12.68 1.68
CA ALA A 219 10.81 13.89 2.44
C ALA A 219 12.28 14.35 2.27
N LEU A 220 13.23 13.41 2.23
CA LEU A 220 14.65 13.74 2.08
C LEU A 220 15.01 14.21 0.67
N LEU A 221 14.53 13.49 -0.36
CA LEU A 221 14.93 13.73 -1.75
C LEU A 221 14.08 14.80 -2.44
N PHE A 222 12.80 14.90 -2.06
CA PHE A 222 11.82 15.80 -2.68
C PHE A 222 10.95 16.48 -1.62
N PRO A 223 11.55 17.24 -0.67
CA PRO A 223 10.84 17.83 0.46
C PRO A 223 9.66 18.70 0.03
N ASP A 224 9.81 19.51 -1.02
CA ASP A 224 8.75 20.40 -1.51
C ASP A 224 7.55 19.64 -2.11
N ARG A 225 7.65 18.32 -2.30
CA ARG A 225 6.59 17.45 -2.85
C ARG A 225 6.13 16.37 -1.87
N PHE A 226 6.62 16.37 -0.64
CA PHE A 226 6.20 15.42 0.39
C PHE A 226 4.67 15.45 0.54
N ASN A 227 4.04 14.28 0.50
CA ASN A 227 2.57 14.10 0.59
C ASN A 227 1.77 15.14 -0.20
N SER A 228 2.25 15.51 -1.39
CA SER A 228 1.61 16.48 -2.27
C SER A 228 0.69 15.81 -3.29
N ASN A 229 -0.19 16.58 -3.93
CA ASN A 229 -1.02 16.13 -5.06
C ASN A 229 -0.29 16.26 -6.42
N GLY A 230 0.95 15.80 -6.50
CA GLY A 230 1.74 15.81 -7.73
C GLY A 230 2.38 17.16 -8.10
N ASP A 231 2.21 18.19 -7.26
CA ASP A 231 2.76 19.54 -7.49
C ASP A 231 3.26 20.17 -6.16
N PRO A 232 4.41 20.89 -6.15
CA PRO A 232 4.93 21.51 -4.94
C PRO A 232 3.99 22.54 -4.29
N ALA A 233 3.09 23.17 -5.06
CA ALA A 233 2.07 24.08 -4.53
C ALA A 233 1.04 23.38 -3.63
N THR A 234 1.02 22.05 -3.66
CA THR A 234 0.15 21.19 -2.85
C THR A 234 0.94 20.40 -1.81
N PHE A 235 2.15 20.87 -1.46
CA PHE A 235 2.96 20.33 -0.37
C PHE A 235 2.08 19.96 0.83
N ASP A 236 2.24 18.72 1.28
CA ASP A 236 1.68 18.19 2.52
C ASP A 236 0.15 18.09 2.60
N THR A 237 -0.57 18.40 1.53
CA THR A 237 -2.05 18.35 1.48
C THR A 237 -2.67 16.96 1.56
N ARG A 238 -1.88 15.91 1.78
CA ARG A 238 -2.32 14.51 1.87
C ARG A 238 -1.88 13.80 3.15
N SER A 239 -1.18 14.45 4.07
CA SER A 239 -0.70 13.79 5.30
C SER A 239 -1.86 13.32 6.19
N ASP A 240 -2.97 14.05 6.15
CA ASP A 240 -4.22 13.73 6.84
C ASP A 240 -4.98 12.53 6.24
N ASP A 241 -4.68 12.09 5.01
CA ASP A 241 -5.44 11.03 4.36
C ASP A 241 -4.60 9.89 3.77
N ARG A 242 -4.03 10.05 2.59
CA ARG A 242 -3.44 8.98 1.77
C ARG A 242 -1.94 9.16 1.51
N GLY A 243 -1.38 10.31 1.87
CA GLY A 243 0.04 10.62 1.83
C GLY A 243 0.67 10.45 0.45
N LEU A 244 1.54 9.44 0.32
CA LEU A 244 2.30 9.17 -0.90
C LEU A 244 1.58 8.27 -1.93
N GLU A 245 0.47 7.63 -1.54
CA GLU A 245 -0.39 6.78 -2.40
C GLU A 245 0.40 5.69 -3.18
N PRO A 246 0.89 4.62 -2.50
CA PRO A 246 1.43 3.47 -3.19
C PRO A 246 0.31 2.64 -3.82
N GLU A 247 0.26 2.64 -5.15
CA GLU A 247 -0.86 2.14 -5.95
C GLU A 247 -0.38 1.06 -6.93
N GLY A 248 0.48 1.44 -7.87
CA GLY A 248 1.03 0.52 -8.87
C GLY A 248 2.10 -0.45 -8.38
N LEU A 249 2.04 -1.72 -8.81
CA LEU A 249 3.05 -2.73 -8.44
C LEU A 249 3.42 -3.66 -9.59
N ALA A 250 4.73 -3.82 -9.84
CA ALA A 250 5.25 -4.83 -10.76
C ALA A 250 6.48 -5.52 -10.18
N LEU A 251 6.65 -6.82 -10.46
CA LEU A 251 7.83 -7.59 -10.07
C LEU A 251 8.68 -7.97 -11.29
N ALA A 252 9.99 -8.06 -11.10
CA ALA A 252 10.88 -8.67 -12.08
C ALA A 252 12.03 -9.42 -11.42
N THR A 253 12.44 -10.52 -12.05
CA THR A 253 13.71 -11.17 -11.72
C THR A 253 14.81 -10.62 -12.62
N ILE A 254 15.85 -10.04 -12.04
CA ILE A 254 16.99 -9.43 -12.73
C ILE A 254 18.27 -10.03 -12.15
N ASP A 255 19.01 -10.77 -12.98
CA ASP A 255 20.23 -11.51 -12.60
C ASP A 255 20.10 -12.35 -11.33
N GLY A 256 18.98 -13.07 -11.20
CA GLY A 256 18.73 -13.97 -10.07
C GLY A 256 18.25 -13.29 -8.78
N ARG A 257 18.03 -11.97 -8.80
CA ARG A 257 17.38 -11.22 -7.71
C ARG A 257 15.97 -10.83 -8.08
N VAL A 258 15.07 -10.79 -7.11
CA VAL A 258 13.66 -10.38 -7.31
C VAL A 258 13.52 -8.92 -6.87
N TYR A 259 12.98 -8.08 -7.75
CA TYR A 259 12.73 -6.67 -7.49
C TYR A 259 11.24 -6.36 -7.56
N ALA A 260 10.75 -5.54 -6.62
CA ALA A 260 9.47 -4.88 -6.70
C ALA A 260 9.64 -3.43 -7.16
N PHE A 261 8.81 -3.01 -8.11
CA PHE A 261 8.67 -1.63 -8.55
C PHE A 261 7.31 -1.14 -8.11
N LEU A 262 7.30 -0.10 -7.28
CA LEU A 262 6.12 0.46 -6.64
C LEU A 262 5.91 1.88 -7.16
N GLY A 263 4.77 2.13 -7.81
CA GLY A 263 4.31 3.47 -8.18
C GLY A 263 3.81 4.22 -6.96
N LEU A 264 4.24 5.48 -6.80
CA LEU A 264 3.74 6.41 -5.79
C LEU A 264 2.98 7.51 -6.54
N GLU A 265 1.66 7.44 -6.58
CA GLU A 265 0.83 8.25 -7.48
C GLU A 265 1.03 9.74 -7.21
N ARG A 266 0.73 10.15 -5.97
CA ARG A 266 0.63 11.58 -5.59
C ARG A 266 1.97 12.25 -5.40
N THR A 267 2.89 11.59 -4.69
CA THR A 267 4.26 12.12 -4.60
C THR A 267 5.02 11.98 -5.93
N SER A 268 4.46 11.26 -6.89
CA SER A 268 4.99 11.01 -8.24
C SER A 268 6.35 10.35 -8.21
N GLY A 269 6.39 9.03 -8.31
CA GLY A 269 7.63 8.36 -8.67
C GLY A 269 7.52 6.84 -8.65
N VAL A 270 8.65 6.19 -8.87
CA VAL A 270 8.77 4.74 -8.74
C VAL A 270 9.84 4.42 -7.69
N ALA A 271 9.46 3.63 -6.68
CA ALA A 271 10.39 3.02 -5.74
C ALA A 271 10.73 1.60 -6.19
N MET A 272 12.01 1.23 -6.14
CA MET A 272 12.48 -0.12 -6.46
C MET A 272 13.05 -0.79 -5.20
N PHE A 273 12.44 -1.89 -4.78
CA PHE A 273 12.88 -2.70 -3.64
C PHE A 273 13.51 -4.01 -4.13
N ASP A 274 14.64 -4.39 -3.54
CA ASP A 274 15.14 -5.76 -3.64
C ASP A 274 14.40 -6.64 -2.62
N ILE A 275 13.58 -7.55 -3.12
CA ILE A 275 12.75 -8.44 -2.30
C ILE A 275 13.24 -9.88 -2.40
N THR A 276 14.51 -10.09 -2.78
CA THR A 276 15.09 -11.43 -2.87
C THR A 276 15.03 -12.15 -1.52
N ASP A 277 15.31 -11.43 -0.42
CA ASP A 277 14.93 -11.87 0.92
C ASP A 277 13.60 -11.20 1.29
N PRO A 278 12.49 -11.94 1.40
CA PRO A 278 11.17 -11.40 1.75
C PRO A 278 11.13 -10.75 3.14
N ARG A 279 12.16 -10.92 3.98
CA ARG A 279 12.22 -10.36 5.34
C ARG A 279 13.01 -9.05 5.42
N ALA A 280 13.67 -8.65 4.33
CA ALA A 280 14.59 -7.52 4.34
C ALA A 280 13.96 -6.18 3.93
N VAL A 281 12.67 -6.17 3.54
CA VAL A 281 11.98 -4.91 3.20
C VAL A 281 11.97 -3.99 4.41
N GLY A 282 12.41 -2.74 4.22
CA GLY A 282 12.50 -1.74 5.28
C GLY A 282 13.74 -1.84 6.18
N SER A 283 14.61 -2.84 5.98
CA SER A 283 15.87 -2.98 6.71
C SER A 283 16.96 -2.08 6.10
N PRO A 284 17.55 -1.13 6.85
CA PRO A 284 18.65 -0.30 6.34
C PRO A 284 19.98 -1.07 6.20
N THR A 285 20.06 -2.31 6.68
CA THR A 285 21.35 -2.97 6.95
C THR A 285 21.87 -3.94 5.90
N GLU A 286 21.08 -4.41 4.93
CA GLU A 286 21.61 -5.33 3.91
C GLU A 286 21.07 -5.01 2.51
N ILE A 287 21.99 -4.52 1.66
CA ILE A 287 21.90 -4.49 0.18
C ILE A 287 20.93 -3.44 -0.39
N GLY A 288 21.39 -2.18 -0.39
CA GLY A 288 20.81 -1.10 -1.18
C GLY A 288 19.54 -0.52 -0.56
N LEU A 289 19.61 0.76 -0.18
CA LEU A 289 18.38 1.52 0.03
C LEU A 289 17.55 1.40 -1.26
N PRO A 290 16.24 1.13 -1.19
CA PRO A 290 15.42 1.11 -2.39
C PRO A 290 15.59 2.43 -3.14
N ILE A 291 15.66 2.30 -4.45
CA ILE A 291 15.92 3.43 -5.32
C ILE A 291 14.59 4.11 -5.57
N TYR A 292 14.46 5.37 -5.19
CA TYR A 292 13.31 6.19 -5.54
C TYR A 292 13.66 7.18 -6.63
N ILE A 293 12.85 7.19 -7.68
CA ILE A 293 12.97 8.11 -8.81
C ILE A 293 11.68 8.92 -8.87
N ASN A 294 11.75 10.22 -8.58
CA ASN A 294 10.62 11.12 -8.80
C ASN A 294 10.56 11.51 -10.27
N THR A 295 9.63 10.91 -10.98
CA THR A 295 9.40 11.02 -12.42
C THR A 295 9.07 12.46 -12.84
N ALA A 296 8.34 13.19 -11.99
CA ALA A 296 7.99 14.59 -12.22
C ALA A 296 9.17 15.56 -12.03
N ALA A 297 10.19 15.20 -11.25
CA ALA A 297 11.33 16.07 -10.93
C ALA A 297 12.45 16.05 -11.98
N TYR A 298 12.51 15.03 -12.86
CA TYR A 298 13.58 14.90 -13.86
C TYR A 298 13.35 15.72 -15.13
N SER A 299 12.29 16.53 -15.23
CA SER A 299 12.01 17.33 -16.41
C SER A 299 11.87 18.83 -16.11
N ASP A 300 12.92 19.61 -16.41
CA ASP A 300 12.79 21.04 -16.73
C ASP A 300 12.06 21.27 -18.09
N ALA A 301 11.67 20.18 -18.77
CA ALA A 301 10.90 20.17 -20.01
C ALA A 301 9.45 19.71 -19.75
N PRO A 302 8.45 20.18 -20.51
CA PRO A 302 7.10 19.62 -20.42
C PRO A 302 7.11 18.11 -20.75
N GLY A 303 6.65 17.27 -19.81
CA GLY A 303 6.46 15.83 -20.04
C GLY A 303 6.99 14.86 -18.98
N GLY A 304 7.44 15.30 -17.81
CA GLY A 304 7.69 14.40 -16.67
C GLY A 304 6.40 13.73 -16.18
N GLY A 305 6.48 12.45 -15.87
CA GLY A 305 5.35 11.62 -15.48
C GLY A 305 4.83 11.99 -14.10
N VAL A 306 3.55 12.34 -14.03
CA VAL A 306 2.81 12.63 -12.79
C VAL A 306 1.69 11.60 -12.64
N GLY A 307 1.50 11.09 -11.42
CA GLY A 307 0.52 10.04 -11.12
C GLY A 307 0.89 8.65 -11.66
N PRO A 308 2.03 8.04 -11.26
CA PRO A 308 2.32 6.64 -11.57
C PRO A 308 1.26 5.68 -11.06
N GLU A 309 0.77 4.85 -11.96
CA GLU A 309 -0.45 4.04 -11.80
C GLU A 309 -0.15 2.60 -12.23
N GLY A 310 -0.60 2.18 -13.42
CA GLY A 310 -0.22 0.88 -13.98
C GLY A 310 1.29 0.76 -14.28
N LEU A 311 1.96 -0.23 -13.69
CA LEU A 311 3.35 -0.58 -13.99
C LEU A 311 3.45 -1.95 -14.70
N CYS A 312 4.40 -2.08 -15.62
CA CYS A 312 4.85 -3.39 -16.07
C CYS A 312 6.35 -3.41 -16.36
N VAL A 313 6.98 -4.57 -16.16
CA VAL A 313 8.39 -4.77 -16.49
C VAL A 313 8.52 -5.64 -17.73
N VAL A 314 9.28 -5.17 -18.71
CA VAL A 314 9.57 -5.88 -19.95
C VAL A 314 11.08 -6.08 -20.13
N GLN A 315 11.46 -7.21 -20.71
CA GLN A 315 12.85 -7.47 -21.09
C GLN A 315 12.99 -7.41 -22.60
N SER A 316 14.00 -6.70 -23.10
CA SER A 316 14.30 -6.60 -24.53
C SER A 316 15.80 -6.55 -24.76
N ARG A 317 16.32 -7.48 -25.57
CA ARG A 317 17.75 -7.57 -25.94
C ARG A 317 18.71 -7.66 -24.75
N GLY A 318 18.28 -8.26 -23.65
CA GLY A 318 19.08 -8.40 -22.42
C GLY A 318 18.91 -7.26 -21.42
N GLU A 319 18.21 -6.20 -21.78
CA GLU A 319 17.94 -5.04 -20.93
C GLU A 319 16.54 -5.13 -20.31
N HIS A 320 16.37 -4.58 -19.12
CA HIS A 320 15.10 -4.52 -18.40
C HIS A 320 14.55 -3.08 -18.40
N TYR A 321 13.25 -2.94 -18.67
CA TYR A 321 12.56 -1.67 -18.70
C TYR A 321 11.30 -1.73 -17.84
N VAL A 322 11.11 -0.70 -17.02
CA VAL A 322 9.84 -0.44 -16.32
C VAL A 322 9.06 0.55 -17.16
N LEU A 323 7.87 0.14 -17.60
CA LEU A 323 6.91 1.00 -18.27
C LEU A 323 5.90 1.46 -17.23
N VAL A 324 5.72 2.77 -17.11
CA VAL A 324 4.89 3.40 -16.08
C VAL A 324 3.82 4.22 -16.77
N ALA A 325 2.56 3.90 -16.54
CA ALA A 325 1.46 4.77 -16.92
C ALA A 325 1.36 5.91 -15.91
N CYS A 326 1.41 7.15 -16.39
CA CYS A 326 1.32 8.34 -15.55
C CYS A 326 0.02 9.09 -15.86
N GLU A 327 -1.03 8.79 -15.10
CA GLU A 327 -2.42 9.15 -15.42
C GLU A 327 -2.63 10.67 -15.46
N VAL A 328 -2.21 11.38 -14.40
CA VAL A 328 -2.37 12.84 -14.28
C VAL A 328 -1.69 13.59 -15.43
N SER A 329 -0.51 13.12 -15.84
CA SER A 329 0.25 13.73 -16.95
C SER A 329 -0.15 13.23 -18.34
N ALA A 330 -0.95 12.15 -18.43
CA ALA A 330 -1.26 11.44 -19.66
C ALA A 330 -0.01 10.99 -20.47
N THR A 331 1.01 10.49 -19.78
CA THR A 331 2.27 10.02 -20.38
C THR A 331 2.58 8.57 -20.04
N ILE A 332 3.49 7.96 -20.82
CA ILE A 332 4.13 6.69 -20.46
C ILE A 332 5.61 6.98 -20.22
N GLU A 333 6.09 6.73 -19.01
CA GLU A 333 7.52 6.74 -18.75
C GLU A 333 8.15 5.38 -19.00
N VAL A 334 9.42 5.43 -19.45
CA VAL A 334 10.21 4.24 -19.78
C VAL A 334 11.52 4.34 -19.02
N LEU A 335 11.62 3.60 -17.92
CA LEU A 335 12.82 3.56 -17.07
C LEU A 335 13.64 2.32 -17.43
N GLN A 336 14.88 2.50 -17.88
CA GLN A 336 15.80 1.38 -18.05
C GLN A 336 16.46 1.06 -16.71
N VAL A 337 16.42 -0.21 -16.30
CA VAL A 337 17.16 -0.68 -15.12
C VAL A 337 18.60 -0.95 -15.54
N VAL A 338 19.49 -0.01 -15.24
CA VAL A 338 20.92 -0.11 -15.53
C VAL A 338 21.65 -0.45 -14.24
N ARG A 339 22.50 -1.49 -14.26
CA ARG A 339 23.46 -1.72 -13.19
C ARG A 339 24.70 -0.88 -13.46
N ASP A 340 25.17 -0.17 -12.44
CA ASP A 340 26.51 0.40 -12.50
C ASP A 340 27.52 -0.72 -12.73
N ALA A 341 28.50 -0.50 -13.61
CA ALA A 341 29.63 -1.39 -13.71
C ALA A 341 30.30 -1.50 -12.33
N PRO A 342 30.82 -2.68 -11.92
CA PRO A 342 31.57 -2.78 -10.68
C PRO A 342 32.64 -1.69 -10.67
N THR A 343 32.59 -0.80 -9.68
CA THR A 343 33.64 0.18 -9.50
C THR A 343 34.93 -0.60 -9.33
N ALA A 344 35.90 -0.37 -10.22
CA ALA A 344 37.21 -1.01 -10.10
C ALA A 344 37.74 -0.75 -8.70
N ASP A 345 38.19 -1.81 -8.02
CA ASP A 345 38.80 -1.69 -6.69
C ASP A 345 39.79 -0.52 -6.71
N PRO A 346 39.78 0.36 -5.69
CA PRO A 346 40.78 1.40 -5.59
C PRO A 346 42.17 0.74 -5.69
N PRO A 347 43.10 1.29 -6.48
CA PRO A 347 44.40 0.67 -6.67
C PRO A 347 45.03 0.40 -5.32
N ALA A 348 45.50 -0.84 -5.12
CA ALA A 348 46.18 -1.25 -3.90
C ALA A 348 47.25 -0.20 -3.56
N SER A 349 47.16 0.36 -2.35
CA SER A 349 48.17 1.27 -1.84
C SER A 349 49.49 0.50 -1.75
N ASN A 350 50.47 0.90 -2.55
CA ASN A 350 51.85 0.41 -2.49
C ASN A 350 52.61 1.01 -1.32
#